data_AF-A0A3S5WGP4-F1
#
_entry.id   AF-A0A3S5WGP4-F1
#
_cell.length_a   1.000
_cell.length_b   1.000
_cell.length_c   1.000
_cell.angle_alpha   90.00
_cell.angle_beta   90.00
_cell.angle_gamma   90.00
#
_symmetry.space_group_name_H-M   'P 1'
#
loop_
_entity.id
_entity.type
_entity.pdbx_description
1 polymer ?
#
loop_
_entity_poly.entity_id
_entity_poly.type
_entity_poly.pdbx_seq_one_letter_code
_entity_poly.pdbx_strand_id
1 'polypeptide(L)'
;MEVFEPWRLILAAVLAGFLHFQVLCTSDVAPNYTFMQEATKAPPVAYYDYIIIGGGTAGCPLAATLSQNFRVLLLERGGSPYGNQNITNLATFTDTLTDTSPTSPAQSFVSEDGVVNTRARVLGGGTCLNAGFYTHADPEFVQKAGLDLDLVNRSYQWVEKVMVFEPQLRQWQSAVRDGLLEVGVLPYNGYTFEHIYGTKVGGTIFDKDNHRHTAADLLQYANPSGLTVLLYATVHRILFKTKGQSKTAAHGVIFKDGAGNEHRAYLSKETDKGSMGEIIVSAGALGSPQLLILSGIGPAQHLKSLGIKVLLDQPWVGQGMADNPLNVIVVPSPSPVEVSLAQQVGITRLGTYIEAISGSISSDSLD
;
A
#
# COMPACT_ATOMS: atom_id res chain seq x y z
N MET A 1 -3.49 -71.05 15.00
CA MET A 1 -3.68 -70.00 16.01
C MET A 1 -2.44 -69.12 15.92
N GLU A 2 -2.43 -68.24 14.93
CA GLU A 2 -1.32 -67.31 14.68
C GLU A 2 -1.58 -66.03 15.46
N VAL A 3 -0.57 -65.58 16.20
CA VAL A 3 -0.62 -64.36 17.00
C VAL A 3 -0.50 -63.19 16.02
N PHE A 4 -1.60 -62.47 15.84
CA PHE A 4 -1.68 -61.23 15.06
C PHE A 4 -0.86 -60.15 15.79
N GLU A 5 0.28 -59.74 15.22
CA GLU A 5 1.07 -58.63 15.77
C GLU A 5 0.47 -57.27 15.36
N PRO A 6 0.02 -56.43 16.32
CA PRO A 6 -0.65 -55.17 16.04
C PRO A 6 0.29 -54.07 15.49
N TRP A 7 1.59 -54.30 15.45
CA TRP A 7 2.60 -53.30 15.07
C TRP A 7 2.66 -53.07 13.55
N ARG A 8 2.33 -54.09 12.74
CA ARG A 8 2.35 -53.98 11.27
C ARG A 8 1.20 -53.11 10.72
N LEU A 9 0.08 -53.05 11.43
CA LEU A 9 -1.05 -52.16 11.09
C LEU A 9 -0.74 -50.70 11.46
N ILE A 10 0.03 -50.47 12.52
CA ILE A 10 0.45 -49.12 12.94
C ILE A 10 1.47 -48.54 11.96
N LEU A 11 2.43 -49.34 11.47
CA LEU A 11 3.39 -48.90 10.44
C LEU A 11 2.73 -48.62 9.09
N ALA A 12 1.71 -49.38 8.69
CA ALA A 12 0.94 -49.12 7.48
C ALA A 12 0.05 -47.86 7.61
N ALA A 13 -0.52 -47.59 8.80
CA ALA A 13 -1.29 -46.38 9.05
C ALA A 13 -0.41 -45.11 9.13
N VAL A 14 0.82 -45.23 9.65
CA VAL A 14 1.78 -44.10 9.65
C VAL A 14 2.29 -43.82 8.24
N LEU A 15 2.62 -44.84 7.43
CA LEU A 15 3.03 -44.64 6.04
C LEU A 15 1.89 -44.17 5.12
N ALA A 16 0.64 -44.57 5.37
CA ALA A 16 -0.53 -44.03 4.66
C ALA A 16 -0.90 -42.60 5.11
N GLY A 17 -0.65 -42.26 6.39
CA GLY A 17 -0.81 -40.89 6.91
C GLY A 17 0.21 -39.91 6.34
N PHE A 18 1.42 -40.37 6.02
CA PHE A 18 2.44 -39.56 5.33
C PHE A 18 2.18 -39.39 3.81
N LEU A 19 1.29 -40.18 3.22
CA LEU A 19 0.96 -40.13 1.78
C LEU A 19 -0.38 -39.45 1.47
N HIS A 20 -1.12 -38.96 2.47
CA HIS A 20 -2.39 -38.23 2.27
C HIS A 20 -2.47 -36.86 2.96
N PHE A 21 -1.41 -36.38 3.60
CA PHE A 21 -1.20 -34.96 3.83
C PHE A 21 -0.37 -34.37 2.68
N GLN A 22 -0.89 -34.47 1.46
CA GLN A 22 -0.70 -33.35 0.56
C GLN A 22 -1.54 -32.22 1.15
N VAL A 23 -0.93 -31.47 2.08
CA VAL A 23 -1.25 -30.06 2.20
C VAL A 23 -1.26 -29.58 0.76
N LEU A 24 -2.44 -29.26 0.24
CA LEU A 24 -2.56 -28.36 -0.88
C LEU A 24 -1.92 -27.08 -0.36
N CYS A 25 -0.60 -27.03 -0.49
CA CYS A 25 0.17 -25.83 -0.39
C CYS A 25 -0.32 -25.05 -1.60
N THR A 26 -1.40 -24.32 -1.41
CA THR A 26 -1.70 -23.19 -2.26
C THR A 26 -0.58 -22.21 -2.00
N SER A 27 0.60 -22.49 -2.58
CA SER A 27 1.52 -21.42 -2.89
C SER A 27 0.68 -20.47 -3.73
N ASP A 28 0.35 -19.31 -3.18
CA ASP A 28 -0.29 -18.23 -3.91
C ASP A 28 0.51 -18.03 -5.19
N VAL A 29 -0.02 -18.57 -6.30
CA VAL A 29 0.55 -18.33 -7.60
C VAL A 29 0.33 -16.85 -7.83
N ALA A 30 1.43 -16.09 -7.83
CA ALA A 30 1.41 -14.68 -8.19
C ALA A 30 0.46 -14.47 -9.37
N PRO A 31 -0.51 -13.53 -9.28
CA PRO A 31 -1.41 -13.28 -10.40
C PRO A 31 -0.59 -13.06 -11.66
N ASN A 32 -0.82 -13.88 -12.68
CA ASN A 32 -0.10 -13.76 -13.94
C ASN A 32 -0.69 -12.62 -14.77
N TYR A 33 -0.42 -11.39 -14.34
CA TYR A 33 -0.83 -10.19 -15.05
C TYR A 33 0.06 -9.99 -16.28
N THR A 34 -0.47 -10.29 -17.46
CA THR A 34 0.22 -10.07 -18.75
C THR A 34 0.61 -8.62 -19.00
N PHE A 35 -0.08 -7.68 -18.34
CA PHE A 35 0.19 -6.25 -18.40
C PHE A 35 1.31 -5.77 -17.45
N MET A 36 1.82 -6.64 -16.57
CA MET A 36 2.83 -6.29 -15.57
C MET A 36 4.21 -6.80 -16.00
N GLN A 37 5.20 -5.90 -16.04
CA GLN A 37 6.56 -6.24 -16.43
C GLN A 37 7.58 -5.29 -15.81
N GLU A 38 8.85 -5.69 -15.83
CA GLU A 38 9.94 -4.78 -15.50
C GLU A 38 10.09 -3.68 -16.56
N ALA A 39 10.48 -2.49 -16.11
CA ALA A 39 10.73 -1.33 -16.96
C ALA A 39 11.81 -1.57 -18.01
N THR A 40 12.72 -2.52 -17.80
CA THR A 40 13.76 -2.93 -18.76
C THR A 40 13.18 -3.46 -20.08
N LYS A 41 11.93 -3.93 -20.08
CA LYS A 41 11.20 -4.37 -21.28
C LYS A 41 10.45 -3.23 -21.98
N ALA A 42 10.44 -2.03 -21.40
CA ALA A 42 9.74 -0.89 -21.99
C ALA A 42 10.47 -0.38 -23.24
N PRO A 43 9.75 0.08 -24.28
CA PRO A 43 10.39 0.76 -25.39
C PRO A 43 11.02 2.09 -24.93
N PRO A 44 12.01 2.63 -25.66
CA PRO A 44 12.58 3.94 -25.34
C PRO A 44 11.53 5.07 -25.35
N VAL A 45 10.50 4.94 -26.19
CA VAL A 45 9.38 5.89 -26.30
C VAL A 45 8.06 5.15 -26.39
N ALA A 46 7.05 5.58 -25.61
CA ALA A 46 5.69 5.05 -25.65
C ALA A 46 4.63 6.14 -25.49
N TYR A 47 3.38 5.82 -25.84
CA TYR A 47 2.24 6.74 -25.80
C TYR A 47 1.03 6.09 -25.11
N TYR A 48 0.40 6.84 -24.22
CA TYR A 48 -0.74 6.40 -23.42
C TYR A 48 -1.77 7.52 -23.28
N ASP A 49 -3.01 7.16 -22.97
CA ASP A 49 -4.06 8.15 -22.72
C ASP A 49 -3.91 8.72 -21.30
N TYR A 50 -3.52 7.87 -20.32
CA TYR A 50 -3.19 8.28 -18.97
C TYR A 50 -1.84 7.72 -18.53
N ILE A 51 -1.08 8.52 -17.78
CA ILE A 51 0.17 8.08 -17.14
C ILE A 51 0.03 8.34 -15.64
N ILE A 52 0.11 7.29 -14.83
CA ILE A 52 0.05 7.34 -13.37
C ILE A 52 1.45 7.08 -12.82
N ILE A 53 1.90 7.97 -11.94
CA ILE A 53 3.23 7.92 -11.34
C ILE A 53 3.09 7.50 -9.88
N GLY A 54 3.50 6.27 -9.56
CA GLY A 54 3.39 5.64 -8.25
C GLY A 54 2.27 4.60 -8.22
N GLY A 55 2.65 3.33 -8.16
CA GLY A 55 1.75 2.19 -8.03
C GLY A 55 1.43 1.87 -6.58
N GLY A 56 1.03 2.90 -5.81
CA GLY A 56 0.72 2.76 -4.38
C GLY A 56 -0.77 2.59 -4.10
N THR A 57 -1.15 2.83 -2.83
CA THR A 57 -2.52 2.72 -2.31
C THR A 57 -3.59 3.39 -3.19
N ALA A 58 -3.32 4.59 -3.70
CA ALA A 58 -4.24 5.30 -4.60
C ALA A 58 -3.99 5.03 -6.09
N GLY A 59 -2.73 4.74 -6.47
CA GLY A 59 -2.33 4.59 -7.87
C GLY A 59 -2.85 3.31 -8.51
N CYS A 60 -2.83 2.18 -7.77
CA CYS A 60 -3.35 0.90 -8.26
C CYS A 60 -4.86 0.95 -8.58
N PRO A 61 -5.77 1.34 -7.67
CA PRO A 61 -7.20 1.40 -7.97
C PRO A 61 -7.54 2.44 -9.06
N LEU A 62 -6.81 3.56 -9.11
CA LEU A 62 -6.94 4.54 -10.17
C LEU A 62 -6.59 3.95 -11.54
N ALA A 63 -5.48 3.20 -11.63
CA ALA A 63 -5.04 2.56 -12.86
C ALA A 63 -6.06 1.50 -13.33
N ALA A 64 -6.55 0.67 -12.40
CA ALA A 64 -7.58 -0.32 -12.69
C ALA A 64 -8.86 0.32 -13.24
N THR A 65 -9.30 1.43 -12.63
CA THR A 65 -10.48 2.19 -13.03
C THR A 65 -10.34 2.81 -14.43
N LEU A 66 -9.24 3.52 -14.68
CA LEU A 66 -9.02 4.18 -15.97
C LEU A 66 -8.81 3.17 -17.11
N SER A 67 -8.17 2.02 -16.82
CA SER A 67 -7.89 0.99 -17.82
C SER A 67 -9.14 0.40 -18.47
N GLN A 68 -10.29 0.47 -17.80
CA GLN A 68 -11.57 0.01 -18.37
C GLN A 68 -11.87 0.65 -19.71
N ASN A 69 -11.46 1.92 -19.87
CA ASN A 69 -11.81 2.72 -21.02
C ASN A 69 -10.62 3.30 -21.77
N PHE A 70 -9.41 3.24 -21.22
CA PHE A 70 -8.27 3.97 -21.75
C PHE A 70 -7.00 3.13 -21.71
N ARG A 71 -6.00 3.50 -22.51
CA ARG A 71 -4.65 2.95 -22.40
C ARG A 71 -3.92 3.68 -21.27
N VAL A 72 -3.62 2.97 -20.20
CA VAL A 72 -3.04 3.50 -18.98
C VAL A 72 -1.65 2.93 -18.78
N LEU A 73 -0.69 3.80 -18.48
CA LEU A 73 0.62 3.42 -17.97
C LEU A 73 0.68 3.68 -16.47
N LEU A 74 1.02 2.66 -15.69
CA LEU A 74 1.34 2.77 -14.27
C LEU A 74 2.85 2.55 -14.07
N LEU A 75 3.52 3.54 -13.51
CA LEU A 75 4.97 3.50 -13.23
C LEU A 75 5.21 3.33 -11.74
N GLU A 76 5.87 2.24 -11.34
CA GLU A 76 6.26 1.98 -9.95
C GLU A 76 7.77 1.81 -9.84
N ARG A 77 8.39 2.50 -8.88
CA ARG A 77 9.84 2.47 -8.68
C ARG A 77 10.33 1.20 -7.99
N GLY A 78 9.46 0.51 -7.27
CA GLY A 78 9.71 -0.77 -6.60
C GLY A 78 9.38 -1.99 -7.45
N GLY A 79 9.57 -3.16 -6.83
CA GLY A 79 9.24 -4.47 -7.41
C GLY A 79 7.78 -4.88 -7.22
N SER A 80 7.51 -6.15 -7.53
CA SER A 80 6.21 -6.80 -7.29
C SER A 80 6.05 -7.20 -5.82
N PRO A 81 4.84 -7.08 -5.21
CA PRO A 81 4.58 -7.63 -3.90
C PRO A 81 4.41 -9.17 -3.93
N TYR A 82 4.09 -9.73 -5.10
CA TYR A 82 3.74 -11.15 -5.23
C TYR A 82 4.96 -12.07 -5.09
N GLY A 83 4.75 -13.19 -4.39
CA GLY A 83 5.80 -14.18 -4.13
C GLY A 83 6.83 -13.74 -3.08
N ASN A 84 6.70 -12.55 -2.50
CA ASN A 84 7.57 -12.07 -1.43
C ASN A 84 6.91 -12.29 -0.06
N GLN A 85 7.32 -13.35 0.63
CA GLN A 85 6.80 -13.72 1.95
C GLN A 85 6.98 -12.63 3.01
N ASN A 86 8.01 -11.79 2.90
CA ASN A 86 8.22 -10.67 3.82
C ASN A 86 7.04 -9.67 3.74
N ILE A 87 6.46 -9.50 2.56
CA ILE A 87 5.30 -8.62 2.35
C ILE A 87 4.00 -9.35 2.68
N THR A 88 3.85 -10.57 2.16
CA THR A 88 2.55 -11.25 2.12
C THR A 88 2.17 -11.90 3.44
N ASN A 89 3.10 -12.10 4.37
CA ASN A 89 2.82 -12.77 5.65
C ASN A 89 2.72 -11.77 6.81
N LEU A 90 1.69 -11.89 7.64
CA LEU A 90 1.55 -11.07 8.85
C LEU A 90 2.74 -11.21 9.81
N ALA A 91 3.30 -12.42 9.93
CA ALA A 91 4.35 -12.71 10.91
C ALA A 91 5.68 -11.98 10.61
N THR A 92 5.91 -11.56 9.37
CA THR A 92 7.13 -10.88 8.92
C THR A 92 7.00 -9.35 8.92
N PHE A 93 5.93 -8.82 9.51
CA PHE A 93 5.66 -7.38 9.56
C PHE A 93 6.84 -6.58 10.13
N THR A 94 7.34 -6.96 11.31
CA THR A 94 8.47 -6.29 11.96
C THR A 94 9.75 -6.44 11.14
N ASP A 95 10.08 -7.67 10.73
CA ASP A 95 11.29 -7.97 9.96
C ASP A 95 11.38 -7.12 8.69
N THR A 96 10.24 -6.94 8.00
CA THR A 96 10.16 -6.15 6.78
C THR A 96 10.39 -4.67 7.01
N LEU A 97 9.92 -4.12 8.14
CA LEU A 97 10.13 -2.71 8.48
C LEU A 97 11.58 -2.42 8.89
N THR A 98 12.30 -3.43 9.37
CA THR A 98 13.71 -3.35 9.76
C THR A 98 14.68 -3.78 8.65
N ASP A 99 14.18 -4.30 7.53
CA ASP A 99 15.02 -4.72 6.40
C ASP A 99 15.68 -3.51 5.73
N THR A 100 16.99 -3.35 5.95
CA THR A 100 17.82 -2.29 5.39
C THR A 100 18.47 -2.67 4.05
N SER A 101 18.14 -3.84 3.49
CA SER A 101 18.70 -4.29 2.23
C SER A 101 18.39 -3.31 1.08
N PRO A 102 19.28 -3.15 0.09
CA PRO A 102 19.04 -2.26 -1.05
C PRO A 102 17.79 -2.60 -1.86
N THR A 103 17.31 -3.85 -1.77
CA THR A 103 16.12 -4.38 -2.43
C THR A 103 14.88 -4.35 -1.54
N SER A 104 14.99 -3.92 -0.28
CA SER A 104 13.88 -3.89 0.66
C SER A 104 12.68 -3.11 0.10
N PRO A 105 11.45 -3.63 0.27
CA PRO A 105 10.24 -2.88 -0.05
C PRO A 105 10.01 -1.73 0.92
N ALA A 106 10.67 -1.74 2.09
CA ALA A 106 10.70 -0.67 3.07
C ALA A 106 11.91 0.24 2.82
N GLN A 107 11.65 1.52 2.59
CA GLN A 107 12.70 2.54 2.55
C GLN A 107 12.63 3.38 3.82
N SER A 108 13.59 3.18 4.72
CA SER A 108 13.76 4.00 5.92
C SER A 108 14.21 5.42 5.58
N PHE A 109 13.82 6.37 6.42
CA PHE A 109 14.28 7.75 6.45
C PHE A 109 14.19 8.29 7.89
N VAL A 110 14.81 9.43 8.13
CA VAL A 110 14.72 10.13 9.42
C VAL A 110 14.18 11.52 9.14
N SER A 111 13.16 11.96 9.89
CA SER A 111 12.66 13.33 9.79
C SER A 111 13.69 14.34 10.31
N GLU A 112 13.47 15.63 10.03
CA GLU A 112 14.31 16.71 10.58
C GLU A 112 14.21 16.79 12.12
N ASP A 113 13.11 16.30 12.70
CA ASP A 113 12.91 16.18 14.15
C ASP A 113 13.65 14.96 14.76
N GLY A 114 14.33 14.15 13.94
CA GLY A 114 15.05 12.96 14.39
C GLY A 114 14.19 11.70 14.52
N VAL A 115 12.95 11.71 14.00
CA VAL A 115 12.03 10.56 14.06
C VAL A 115 12.35 9.58 12.93
N VAL A 116 12.71 8.35 13.28
CA VAL A 116 12.90 7.25 12.32
C VAL A 116 11.53 6.84 11.77
N ASN A 117 11.42 6.76 10.45
CA ASN A 117 10.18 6.41 9.77
C ASN A 117 10.49 5.63 8.47
N THR A 118 9.47 5.04 7.86
CA THR A 118 9.61 4.14 6.70
C THR A 118 8.54 4.46 5.66
N ARG A 119 8.92 4.42 4.38
CA ARG A 119 7.97 4.51 3.25
C ARG A 119 8.11 3.32 2.31
N ALA A 120 7.02 2.98 1.63
CA ALA A 120 7.03 1.89 0.67
C ALA A 120 7.82 2.19 -0.61
N ARG A 121 8.37 1.12 -1.19
CA ARG A 121 9.03 1.05 -2.48
C ARG A 121 8.71 -0.30 -3.12
N VAL A 122 7.43 -0.51 -3.40
CA VAL A 122 6.87 -1.74 -3.98
C VAL A 122 5.50 -1.41 -4.57
N LEU A 123 5.08 -2.13 -5.61
CA LEU A 123 3.71 -2.06 -6.11
C LEU A 123 2.72 -2.45 -5.00
N GLY A 124 1.63 -1.70 -4.88
CA GLY A 124 0.71 -1.69 -3.74
C GLY A 124 1.05 -0.60 -2.70
N GLY A 125 2.30 -0.14 -2.64
CA GLY A 125 2.72 0.95 -1.78
C GLY A 125 2.54 0.65 -0.29
N GLY A 126 2.00 1.60 0.48
CA GLY A 126 1.91 1.51 1.93
C GLY A 126 1.08 0.32 2.44
N THR A 127 0.14 -0.20 1.65
CA THR A 127 -0.64 -1.38 2.03
C THR A 127 0.22 -2.64 2.13
N CYS A 128 1.39 -2.66 1.49
CA CYS A 128 2.35 -3.76 1.57
C CYS A 128 3.15 -3.77 2.89
N LEU A 129 3.16 -2.66 3.63
CA LEU A 129 4.00 -2.48 4.82
C LEU A 129 3.23 -2.13 6.09
N ASN A 130 1.99 -1.65 5.97
CA ASN A 130 1.23 -1.14 7.12
C ASN A 130 0.77 -2.27 8.07
N ALA A 131 0.20 -1.87 9.21
CA ALA A 131 -0.37 -2.79 10.21
C ALA A 131 -1.71 -3.43 9.80
N GLY A 132 -2.23 -3.11 8.61
CA GLY A 132 -3.39 -3.75 8.00
C GLY A 132 -4.77 -3.35 8.50
N PHE A 133 -4.88 -2.50 9.53
CA PHE A 133 -6.17 -2.00 9.99
C PHE A 133 -6.89 -1.18 8.90
N TYR A 134 -8.19 -1.42 8.73
CA TYR A 134 -9.05 -0.76 7.75
C TYR A 134 -10.27 -0.11 8.41
N THR A 135 -10.52 1.15 8.04
CA THR A 135 -11.67 1.94 8.47
C THR A 135 -12.02 2.96 7.38
N HIS A 136 -13.29 3.34 7.30
CA HIS A 136 -13.74 4.47 6.50
C HIS A 136 -13.23 5.78 7.10
N ALA A 137 -13.21 6.82 6.28
CA ALA A 137 -12.93 8.17 6.74
C ALA A 137 -14.06 8.67 7.66
N ASP A 138 -13.74 9.65 8.51
CA ASP A 138 -14.75 10.39 9.26
C ASP A 138 -15.80 10.98 8.28
N PRO A 139 -17.10 10.73 8.47
CA PRO A 139 -18.14 11.31 7.62
C PRO A 139 -18.07 12.84 7.52
N GLU A 140 -17.65 13.54 8.58
CA GLU A 140 -17.47 15.00 8.57
C GLU A 140 -16.32 15.42 7.65
N PHE A 141 -15.24 14.62 7.58
CA PHE A 141 -14.17 14.84 6.62
C PHE A 141 -14.68 14.71 5.18
N VAL A 142 -15.43 13.65 4.88
CA VAL A 142 -15.97 13.42 3.53
C VAL A 142 -16.89 14.57 3.11
N GLN A 143 -17.74 15.05 4.03
CA GLN A 143 -18.60 16.20 3.80
C GLN A 143 -17.81 17.50 3.58
N LYS A 144 -16.84 17.80 4.45
CA LYS A 144 -15.99 19.01 4.34
C LYS A 144 -15.15 19.02 3.05
N ALA A 145 -14.75 17.85 2.57
CA ALA A 145 -14.04 17.69 1.31
C ALA A 145 -14.94 17.88 0.07
N GLY A 146 -16.27 17.97 0.24
CA GLY A 146 -17.20 18.14 -0.86
C GLY A 146 -17.28 16.92 -1.80
N LEU A 147 -16.99 15.73 -1.28
CA LEU A 147 -17.01 14.50 -2.05
C LEU A 147 -18.44 13.95 -2.17
N ASP A 148 -18.73 13.33 -3.32
CA ASP A 148 -19.99 12.62 -3.56
C ASP A 148 -20.04 11.37 -2.66
N LEU A 149 -20.93 11.41 -1.66
CA LEU A 149 -21.09 10.34 -0.66
C LEU A 149 -21.46 9.00 -1.28
N ASP A 150 -22.32 8.99 -2.31
CA ASP A 150 -22.74 7.75 -2.97
C ASP A 150 -21.61 7.14 -3.79
N LEU A 151 -20.77 7.98 -4.41
CA LEU A 151 -19.56 7.50 -5.08
C LEU A 151 -18.53 6.98 -4.07
N VAL A 152 -18.30 7.71 -2.96
CA VAL A 152 -17.38 7.30 -1.89
C VAL A 152 -17.78 5.94 -1.33
N ASN A 153 -19.05 5.74 -0.99
CA ASN A 153 -19.54 4.48 -0.44
C ASN A 153 -19.39 3.32 -1.42
N ARG A 154 -19.68 3.55 -2.72
CA ARG A 154 -19.45 2.53 -3.75
C ARG A 154 -17.97 2.21 -3.94
N SER A 155 -17.09 3.22 -3.82
CA SER A 155 -15.65 3.03 -3.87
C SER A 155 -15.12 2.23 -2.67
N TYR A 156 -15.65 2.46 -1.46
CA TYR A 156 -15.33 1.63 -0.29
C TYR A 156 -15.69 0.16 -0.53
N GLN A 157 -16.95 -0.10 -0.92
CA GLN A 157 -17.42 -1.46 -1.21
C GLN A 157 -16.61 -2.16 -2.31
N TRP A 158 -16.16 -1.40 -3.32
CA TRP A 158 -15.33 -1.92 -4.40
C TRP A 158 -13.94 -2.37 -3.90
N VAL A 159 -13.33 -1.64 -2.96
CA VAL A 159 -12.04 -2.02 -2.34
C VAL A 159 -12.24 -3.19 -1.37
N GLU A 160 -13.25 -3.11 -0.52
CA GLU A 160 -13.54 -4.10 0.53
C GLU A 160 -13.70 -5.51 -0.03
N LYS A 161 -14.36 -5.63 -1.18
CA LYS A 161 -14.61 -6.91 -1.86
C LYS A 161 -13.34 -7.71 -2.17
N VAL A 162 -12.19 -7.03 -2.29
CA VAL A 162 -10.93 -7.65 -2.69
C VAL A 162 -10.03 -7.91 -1.50
N MET A 163 -9.86 -6.90 -0.65
CA MET A 163 -8.71 -6.85 0.23
C MET A 163 -9.06 -6.54 1.69
N VAL A 164 -10.34 -6.59 2.09
CA VAL A 164 -10.74 -6.29 3.47
C VAL A 164 -11.56 -7.43 4.05
N PHE A 165 -11.20 -7.85 5.25
CA PHE A 165 -11.77 -8.97 5.97
C PHE A 165 -12.17 -8.56 7.39
N GLU A 166 -13.15 -9.26 7.96
CA GLU A 166 -13.46 -9.17 9.38
C GLU A 166 -12.41 -9.97 10.17
N PRO A 167 -11.67 -9.35 11.11
CA PRO A 167 -10.66 -10.05 11.87
C PRO A 167 -11.28 -10.97 12.93
N GLN A 168 -10.63 -12.11 13.19
CA GLN A 168 -10.93 -12.91 14.37
C GLN A 168 -10.07 -12.44 15.54
N LEU A 169 -10.69 -11.79 16.53
CA LEU A 169 -9.99 -11.38 17.74
C LEU A 169 -9.55 -12.59 18.55
N ARG A 170 -8.24 -12.70 18.77
CA ARG A 170 -7.64 -13.69 19.67
C ARG A 170 -7.48 -13.12 21.08
N GLN A 171 -6.71 -13.79 21.92
CA GLN A 171 -6.62 -13.51 23.36
C GLN A 171 -6.12 -12.08 23.63
N TRP A 172 -5.04 -11.65 22.97
CA TRP A 172 -4.45 -10.33 23.14
C TRP A 172 -5.40 -9.22 22.75
N GLN A 173 -5.89 -9.24 21.51
CA GLN A 173 -6.76 -8.17 21.02
C GLN A 173 -8.11 -8.14 21.78
N SER A 174 -8.60 -9.30 22.25
CA SER A 174 -9.76 -9.34 23.16
C SER A 174 -9.46 -8.71 24.51
N ALA A 175 -8.30 -8.99 25.10
CA ALA A 175 -7.89 -8.40 26.37
C ALA A 175 -7.71 -6.87 26.26
N VAL A 176 -7.14 -6.38 25.15
CA VAL A 176 -7.02 -4.93 24.90
C VAL A 176 -8.39 -4.28 24.75
N ARG A 177 -9.31 -4.91 23.99
CA ARG A 177 -10.70 -4.45 23.89
C ARG A 177 -11.35 -4.34 25.28
N ASP A 178 -11.26 -5.40 26.08
CA ASP A 178 -11.90 -5.43 27.40
C ASP A 178 -11.29 -4.40 28.35
N GLY A 179 -9.97 -4.20 28.30
CA GLY A 179 -9.26 -3.15 29.04
C GLY A 179 -9.69 -1.74 28.61
N LEU A 180 -9.86 -1.47 27.31
CA LEU A 180 -10.37 -0.18 26.82
C LEU A 180 -11.78 0.12 27.35
N LEU A 181 -12.65 -0.89 27.40
CA LEU A 181 -13.99 -0.75 27.96
C LEU A 181 -13.93 -0.51 29.48
N GLU A 182 -13.07 -1.23 30.20
CA GLU A 182 -12.88 -1.09 31.64
C GLU A 182 -12.42 0.33 32.04
N VAL A 183 -11.52 0.93 31.25
CA VAL A 183 -11.04 2.31 31.50
C VAL A 183 -11.94 3.40 30.90
N GLY A 184 -13.13 3.03 30.40
CA GLY A 184 -14.18 3.99 30.02
C GLY A 184 -14.14 4.46 28.56
N VAL A 185 -13.40 3.80 27.67
CA VAL A 185 -13.49 4.04 26.21
C VAL A 185 -14.74 3.37 25.64
N LEU A 186 -15.89 3.91 26.02
CA LEU A 186 -17.23 3.40 25.72
C LEU A 186 -17.90 4.23 24.62
N PRO A 187 -18.89 3.70 23.88
CA PRO A 187 -19.41 2.32 23.96
C PRO A 187 -18.52 1.31 23.22
N TYR A 188 -18.86 0.02 23.33
CA TYR A 188 -18.39 -0.98 22.37
C TYR A 188 -19.26 -0.95 21.11
N ASN A 189 -18.67 -0.56 19.98
CA ASN A 189 -19.37 -0.42 18.70
C ASN A 189 -19.37 -1.70 17.84
N GLY A 190 -18.84 -2.81 18.35
CA GLY A 190 -18.73 -4.05 17.60
C GLY A 190 -17.77 -3.95 16.41
N TYR A 191 -17.99 -4.79 15.40
CA TYR A 191 -17.32 -4.72 14.11
C TYR A 191 -17.99 -3.68 13.21
N THR A 192 -17.22 -2.70 12.75
CA THR A 192 -17.71 -1.66 11.83
C THR A 192 -16.56 -1.02 11.07
N PHE A 193 -16.81 -0.59 9.84
CA PHE A 193 -15.87 0.25 9.10
C PHE A 193 -15.95 1.72 9.49
N GLU A 194 -17.02 2.16 10.14
CA GLU A 194 -17.22 3.58 10.48
C GLU A 194 -16.14 4.10 11.43
N HIS A 195 -15.62 5.29 11.15
CA HIS A 195 -14.76 6.00 12.10
C HIS A 195 -15.66 6.64 13.19
N ILE A 196 -15.71 6.01 14.37
CA ILE A 196 -16.66 6.38 15.42
C ILE A 196 -16.04 6.32 16.82
N TYR A 197 -16.37 7.32 17.65
CA TYR A 197 -15.97 7.35 19.06
C TYR A 197 -16.37 6.08 19.82
N GLY A 198 -15.48 5.63 20.71
CA GLY A 198 -15.64 4.41 21.52
C GLY A 198 -14.64 3.32 21.12
N THR A 199 -14.87 2.11 21.60
CA THR A 199 -14.06 0.93 21.26
C THR A 199 -14.72 0.19 20.09
N LYS A 200 -13.97 -0.11 19.04
CA LYS A 200 -14.47 -0.83 17.85
C LYS A 200 -13.47 -1.86 17.34
N VAL A 201 -13.99 -2.83 16.59
CA VAL A 201 -13.22 -3.71 15.71
C VAL A 201 -13.33 -3.16 14.29
N GLY A 202 -12.19 -2.94 13.63
CA GLY A 202 -12.15 -2.50 12.24
C GLY A 202 -11.97 -3.67 11.27
N GLY A 203 -11.94 -3.36 9.97
CA GLY A 203 -11.50 -4.32 8.98
C GLY A 203 -10.00 -4.59 9.09
N THR A 204 -9.55 -5.67 8.46
CA THR A 204 -8.13 -5.97 8.28
C THR A 204 -7.86 -6.32 6.81
N ILE A 205 -6.67 -6.00 6.31
CA ILE A 205 -6.22 -6.47 4.99
C ILE A 205 -5.55 -7.84 5.02
N PHE A 206 -5.52 -8.48 6.19
CA PHE A 206 -5.04 -9.86 6.35
C PHE A 206 -6.22 -10.82 6.38
N ASP A 207 -6.16 -11.87 5.58
CA ASP A 207 -7.19 -12.91 5.58
C ASP A 207 -7.05 -13.87 6.78
N LYS A 208 -7.94 -14.86 6.82
CA LYS A 208 -7.98 -15.89 7.88
C LYS A 208 -6.70 -16.74 7.98
N ASP A 209 -5.92 -16.80 6.91
CA ASP A 209 -4.67 -17.56 6.80
C ASP A 209 -3.45 -16.65 7.07
N ASN A 210 -3.71 -15.39 7.48
CA ASN A 210 -2.74 -14.33 7.72
C ASN A 210 -2.00 -13.85 6.46
N HIS A 211 -2.55 -14.10 5.27
CA HIS A 211 -2.02 -13.52 4.05
C HIS A 211 -2.51 -12.09 3.88
N ARG A 212 -1.58 -11.19 3.58
CA ARG A 212 -1.82 -9.78 3.30
C ARG A 212 -2.36 -9.62 1.87
N HIS A 213 -3.49 -8.95 1.76
CA HIS A 213 -4.03 -8.41 0.52
C HIS A 213 -3.64 -6.93 0.42
N THR A 214 -3.24 -6.48 -0.77
CA THR A 214 -2.66 -5.16 -0.99
C THR A 214 -3.43 -4.38 -2.04
N ALA A 215 -3.17 -3.08 -2.15
CA ALA A 215 -3.74 -2.28 -3.23
C ALA A 215 -3.37 -2.80 -4.63
N ALA A 216 -2.28 -3.57 -4.78
CA ALA A 216 -1.94 -4.21 -6.05
C ALA A 216 -3.00 -5.24 -6.49
N ASP A 217 -3.71 -5.87 -5.55
CA ASP A 217 -4.74 -6.88 -5.86
C ASP A 217 -5.97 -6.26 -6.52
N LEU A 218 -6.19 -4.96 -6.33
CA LEU A 218 -7.23 -4.19 -7.02
C LEU A 218 -6.96 -4.10 -8.53
N LEU A 219 -5.73 -4.37 -8.98
CA LEU A 219 -5.40 -4.49 -10.41
C LEU A 219 -6.07 -5.71 -11.07
N GLN A 220 -6.63 -6.65 -10.29
CA GLN A 220 -7.47 -7.72 -10.86
C GLN A 220 -8.70 -7.18 -11.59
N TYR A 221 -9.15 -5.97 -11.25
CA TYR A 221 -10.25 -5.31 -11.93
C TYR A 221 -9.83 -4.64 -13.23
N ALA A 222 -8.53 -4.51 -13.52
CA ALA A 222 -8.05 -3.82 -14.71
C ALA A 222 -8.44 -4.55 -16.00
N ASN A 223 -8.60 -3.79 -17.08
CA ASN A 223 -8.65 -4.37 -18.42
C ASN A 223 -7.22 -4.76 -18.84
N PRO A 224 -6.92 -6.06 -19.09
CA PRO A 224 -5.55 -6.49 -19.37
C PRO A 224 -4.94 -5.90 -20.65
N SER A 225 -5.76 -5.54 -21.63
CA SER A 225 -5.30 -4.85 -22.85
C SER A 225 -5.20 -3.33 -22.70
N GLY A 226 -5.82 -2.77 -21.65
CA GLY A 226 -5.89 -1.34 -21.39
C GLY A 226 -4.82 -0.85 -20.41
N LEU A 227 -4.18 -1.75 -19.66
CA LEU A 227 -3.17 -1.39 -18.66
C LEU A 227 -1.78 -1.83 -19.09
N THR A 228 -0.77 -1.06 -18.71
CA THR A 228 0.64 -1.48 -18.67
C THR A 228 1.21 -1.03 -17.33
N VAL A 229 1.79 -1.95 -16.58
CA VAL A 229 2.47 -1.69 -15.30
C VAL A 229 3.96 -1.93 -15.51
N LEU A 230 4.77 -0.91 -15.26
CA LEU A 230 6.23 -1.01 -15.28
C LEU A 230 6.80 -0.94 -13.86
N LEU A 231 7.37 -2.05 -13.41
CA LEU A 231 8.10 -2.17 -12.15
C LEU A 231 9.54 -1.67 -12.31
N TYR A 232 10.16 -1.26 -11.21
CA TYR A 232 11.49 -0.65 -11.20
C TYR A 232 11.63 0.56 -12.15
N ALA A 233 10.53 1.29 -12.36
CA ALA A 233 10.44 2.49 -13.17
C ALA A 233 10.54 3.75 -12.29
N THR A 234 11.74 4.30 -12.15
CA THR A 234 11.93 5.52 -11.36
C THR A 234 11.67 6.75 -12.22
N VAL A 235 10.55 7.44 -11.98
CA VAL A 235 10.23 8.70 -12.68
C VAL A 235 11.08 9.84 -12.15
N HIS A 236 11.75 10.56 -13.05
CA HIS A 236 12.67 11.64 -12.70
C HIS A 236 12.09 13.03 -12.97
N ARG A 237 11.22 13.15 -13.98
CA ARG A 237 10.70 14.46 -14.42
C ARG A 237 9.40 14.33 -15.20
N ILE A 238 8.48 15.27 -14.98
CA ILE A 238 7.31 15.53 -15.82
C ILE A 238 7.69 16.56 -16.88
N LEU A 239 7.31 16.30 -18.13
CA LEU A 239 7.58 17.14 -19.30
C LEU A 239 6.39 18.02 -19.62
N PHE A 240 6.67 19.29 -19.88
CA PHE A 240 5.67 20.31 -20.15
C PHE A 240 5.89 21.00 -21.49
N LYS A 241 4.78 21.31 -22.18
CA LYS A 241 4.73 22.17 -23.36
C LYS A 241 4.13 23.49 -22.96
N THR A 242 4.76 24.58 -23.35
CA THR A 242 4.22 25.93 -23.19
C THR A 242 3.49 26.33 -24.47
N LYS A 243 2.18 26.58 -24.39
CA LYS A 243 1.40 27.22 -25.46
C LYS A 243 1.16 28.68 -25.09
N GLY A 244 1.81 29.61 -25.81
CA GLY A 244 1.69 31.06 -25.56
C GLY A 244 2.37 31.50 -24.26
N GLN A 245 2.01 32.68 -23.73
CA GLN A 245 2.67 33.27 -22.55
C GLN A 245 2.24 32.65 -21.20
N SER A 246 1.20 31.80 -21.14
CA SER A 246 0.61 31.39 -19.86
C SER A 246 0.09 29.96 -19.74
N LYS A 247 -0.06 29.18 -20.82
CA LYS A 247 -0.64 27.83 -20.73
C LYS A 247 0.41 26.74 -20.85
N THR A 248 0.89 26.28 -19.69
CA THR A 248 1.80 25.13 -19.56
C THR A 248 0.97 23.85 -19.40
N ALA A 249 1.19 22.85 -20.25
CA ALA A 249 0.48 21.57 -20.21
C ALA A 249 1.47 20.41 -20.08
N ALA A 250 1.23 19.53 -19.11
CA ALA A 250 1.97 18.28 -18.98
C ALA A 250 1.70 17.41 -20.22
N HIS A 251 2.74 16.77 -20.78
CA HIS A 251 2.57 15.95 -21.99
C HIS A 251 3.43 14.69 -22.02
N GLY A 252 4.28 14.46 -21.02
CA GLY A 252 5.02 13.21 -20.87
C GLY A 252 5.82 13.15 -19.59
N VAL A 253 6.53 12.04 -19.41
CA VAL A 253 7.43 11.79 -18.28
C VAL A 253 8.73 11.18 -18.78
N ILE A 254 9.80 11.44 -18.05
CA ILE A 254 11.09 10.73 -18.18
C ILE A 254 11.23 9.81 -16.98
N PHE A 255 11.50 8.54 -17.22
CA PHE A 255 11.80 7.55 -16.18
C PHE A 255 13.02 6.72 -16.54
N LYS A 256 13.64 6.10 -15.53
CA LYS A 256 14.72 5.13 -15.73
C LYS A 256 14.29 3.75 -15.27
N ASP A 257 14.73 2.73 -15.98
CA ASP A 257 14.56 1.33 -15.58
C ASP A 257 15.58 0.90 -14.50
N GLY A 258 15.47 -0.35 -14.04
CA GLY A 258 16.40 -0.93 -13.06
C GLY A 258 17.85 -1.09 -13.57
N ALA A 259 18.08 -1.00 -14.88
CA ALA A 259 19.41 -1.02 -15.49
C ALA A 259 19.99 0.40 -15.71
N GLY A 260 19.22 1.45 -15.41
CA GLY A 260 19.60 2.85 -15.57
C GLY A 260 19.34 3.45 -16.96
N ASN A 261 18.70 2.71 -17.87
CA ASN A 261 18.33 3.22 -19.19
C ASN A 261 17.20 4.25 -19.08
N GLU A 262 17.26 5.31 -19.87
CA GLU A 262 16.21 6.34 -19.91
C GLU A 262 15.10 5.97 -20.89
N HIS A 263 13.85 6.11 -20.45
CA HIS A 263 12.64 5.92 -21.24
C HIS A 263 11.73 7.16 -21.15
N ARG A 264 10.89 7.33 -22.17
CA ARG A 264 9.96 8.44 -22.27
C ARG A 264 8.55 7.95 -22.56
N ALA A 265 7.59 8.32 -21.72
CA ALA A 265 6.18 8.08 -21.99
C ALA A 265 5.48 9.42 -22.23
N TYR A 266 4.65 9.50 -23.27
CA TYR A 266 3.93 10.70 -23.64
C TYR A 266 2.42 10.48 -23.63
N LEU A 267 1.68 11.56 -23.48
CA LEU A 267 0.24 11.53 -23.70
C LEU A 267 -0.05 11.39 -25.20
N SER A 268 -1.02 10.53 -25.53
CA SER A 268 -1.59 10.38 -26.87
C SER A 268 -2.19 11.71 -27.36
N LYS A 269 -1.96 12.06 -28.63
CA LYS A 269 -2.37 13.36 -29.20
C LYS A 269 -3.88 13.52 -29.33
N GLU A 270 -4.58 12.42 -29.55
CA GLU A 270 -6.03 12.27 -29.56
C GLU A 270 -6.30 10.92 -28.88
N THR A 271 -7.13 10.90 -27.84
CA THR A 271 -7.70 9.63 -27.41
C THR A 271 -8.79 9.29 -28.43
N ASP A 272 -8.93 8.02 -28.82
CA ASP A 272 -10.00 7.57 -29.72
C ASP A 272 -11.42 7.88 -29.18
N LYS A 273 -11.50 8.37 -27.94
CA LYS A 273 -12.72 8.69 -27.18
C LYS A 273 -12.93 10.19 -26.94
N GLY A 274 -12.12 11.08 -27.52
CA GLY A 274 -12.30 12.53 -27.42
C GLY A 274 -11.99 13.14 -26.05
N SER A 275 -11.43 12.39 -25.10
CA SER A 275 -10.91 12.94 -23.83
C SER A 275 -9.50 13.50 -23.99
N MET A 276 -9.16 14.51 -23.20
CA MET A 276 -7.77 14.96 -23.06
C MET A 276 -7.05 14.00 -22.11
N GLY A 277 -5.91 13.45 -22.54
CA GLY A 277 -5.08 12.60 -21.67
C GLY A 277 -4.46 13.38 -20.51
N GLU A 278 -4.13 12.69 -19.42
CA GLU A 278 -3.61 13.30 -18.20
C GLU A 278 -2.43 12.54 -17.59
N ILE A 279 -1.57 13.27 -16.88
CA ILE A 279 -0.51 12.70 -16.04
C ILE A 279 -0.93 12.89 -14.58
N ILE A 280 -1.06 11.79 -13.85
CA ILE A 280 -1.54 11.79 -12.46
C ILE A 280 -0.39 11.36 -11.55
N VAL A 281 -0.09 12.18 -10.55
CA VAL A 281 0.95 11.90 -9.57
C VAL A 281 0.32 11.26 -8.34
N SER A 282 0.72 10.02 -8.04
CA SER A 282 0.27 9.23 -6.89
C SER A 282 1.46 8.64 -6.13
N ALA A 283 2.58 9.38 -6.08
CA ALA A 283 3.85 8.95 -5.51
C ALA A 283 3.95 9.15 -3.98
N GLY A 284 2.81 9.28 -3.29
CA GLY A 284 2.72 9.47 -1.84
C GLY A 284 3.12 10.87 -1.36
N ALA A 285 3.00 11.09 -0.05
CA ALA A 285 3.24 12.39 0.60
C ALA A 285 4.68 12.91 0.43
N LEU A 286 5.65 12.01 0.28
CA LEU A 286 7.05 12.36 0.07
C LEU A 286 7.43 12.45 -1.42
N GLY A 287 7.03 11.44 -2.22
CA GLY A 287 7.45 11.36 -3.62
C GLY A 287 6.74 12.37 -4.53
N SER A 288 5.48 12.70 -4.24
CA SER A 288 4.69 13.62 -5.08
C SER A 288 5.26 15.05 -5.08
N PRO A 289 5.46 15.72 -3.92
CA PRO A 289 6.05 17.06 -3.92
C PRO A 289 7.50 17.06 -4.43
N GLN A 290 8.28 16.02 -4.12
CA GLN A 290 9.64 15.86 -4.66
C GLN A 290 9.64 15.89 -6.20
N LEU A 291 8.78 15.10 -6.83
CA LEU A 291 8.70 15.02 -8.29
C LEU A 291 8.22 16.34 -8.91
N LEU A 292 7.25 17.03 -8.28
CA LEU A 292 6.79 18.34 -8.75
C LEU A 292 7.92 19.37 -8.73
N ILE A 293 8.68 19.44 -7.63
CA ILE A 293 9.84 20.34 -7.47
C ILE A 293 10.90 20.03 -8.54
N LEU A 294 11.28 18.75 -8.70
CA LEU A 294 12.23 18.30 -9.74
C LEU A 294 11.76 18.57 -11.18
N SER A 295 10.46 18.80 -11.35
CA SER A 295 9.82 19.13 -12.62
C SER A 295 9.58 20.65 -12.79
N GLY A 296 10.07 21.48 -11.88
CA GLY A 296 9.98 22.95 -11.97
C GLY A 296 8.65 23.54 -11.46
N ILE A 297 7.87 22.79 -10.69
CA ILE A 297 6.64 23.25 -10.03
C ILE A 297 6.87 23.28 -8.52
N GLY A 298 6.89 24.46 -7.93
CA GLY A 298 7.14 24.64 -6.50
C GLY A 298 7.56 26.07 -6.14
N PRO A 299 8.01 26.33 -4.90
CA PRO A 299 8.37 27.67 -4.47
C PRO A 299 9.50 28.24 -5.34
N ALA A 300 9.26 29.36 -6.03
CA ALA A 300 10.18 29.88 -7.03
C ALA A 300 11.59 30.16 -6.50
N GLN A 301 11.72 30.66 -5.26
CA GLN A 301 13.03 30.94 -4.66
C GLN A 301 13.81 29.65 -4.36
N HIS A 302 13.14 28.61 -3.87
CA HIS A 302 13.74 27.29 -3.63
C HIS A 302 14.18 26.65 -4.96
N LEU A 303 13.33 26.67 -5.98
CA LEU A 303 13.70 26.16 -7.31
C LEU A 303 14.93 26.86 -7.87
N LYS A 304 15.00 28.20 -7.76
CA LYS A 304 16.16 28.99 -8.20
C LYS A 304 17.43 28.65 -7.44
N SER A 305 17.37 28.43 -6.12
CA SER A 305 18.57 28.08 -5.32
C SER A 305 19.15 26.71 -5.70
N LEU A 306 18.33 25.81 -6.24
CA LEU A 306 18.75 24.50 -6.76
C LEU A 306 19.12 24.51 -8.26
N GLY A 307 19.07 25.66 -8.93
CA GLY A 307 19.32 25.76 -10.37
C GLY A 307 18.22 25.13 -11.24
N ILE A 308 17.03 24.89 -10.69
CA ILE A 308 15.89 24.33 -11.41
C ILE A 308 15.10 25.47 -12.08
N LYS A 309 14.82 25.33 -13.38
CA LYS A 309 13.98 26.28 -14.11
C LYS A 309 12.57 26.28 -13.50
N VAL A 310 12.13 27.46 -13.04
CA VAL A 310 10.76 27.67 -12.57
C VAL A 310 9.81 27.61 -13.77
N LEU A 311 8.96 26.59 -13.82
CA LEU A 311 7.86 26.47 -14.78
C LEU A 311 6.57 27.07 -14.21
N LEU A 312 6.33 26.84 -12.92
CA LEU A 312 5.18 27.38 -12.20
C LEU A 312 5.57 27.61 -10.75
N ASP A 313 5.42 28.86 -10.29
CA ASP A 313 5.59 29.18 -8.88
C ASP A 313 4.37 28.66 -8.10
N GLN A 314 4.61 27.68 -7.23
CA GLN A 314 3.60 27.09 -6.36
C GLN A 314 4.16 27.01 -4.93
N PRO A 315 3.97 28.07 -4.13
CA PRO A 315 4.56 28.18 -2.79
C PRO A 315 4.19 27.05 -1.82
N TRP A 316 3.06 26.39 -2.03
CA TRP A 316 2.56 25.33 -1.14
C TRP A 316 3.06 23.92 -1.48
N VAL A 317 3.76 23.71 -2.61
CA VAL A 317 4.31 22.39 -2.95
C VAL A 317 5.40 22.01 -1.95
N GLY A 318 5.22 20.87 -1.29
CA GLY A 318 6.12 20.38 -0.24
C GLY A 318 5.90 21.03 1.13
N GLN A 319 4.89 21.89 1.28
CA GLN A 319 4.51 22.52 2.54
C GLN A 319 3.34 21.75 3.20
N GLY A 320 3.10 22.01 4.49
CA GLY A 320 1.97 21.43 5.22
C GLY A 320 2.07 19.92 5.45
N MET A 321 3.30 19.37 5.45
CA MET A 321 3.52 17.98 5.84
C MET A 321 3.06 17.78 7.29
N ALA A 322 2.30 16.72 7.51
CA ALA A 322 1.84 16.32 8.82
C ALA A 322 2.14 14.84 9.01
N ASP A 323 2.57 14.50 10.22
CA ASP A 323 2.75 13.13 10.69
C ASP A 323 2.12 13.04 12.08
N ASN A 324 1.22 12.08 12.29
CA ASN A 324 0.51 11.94 13.55
C ASN A 324 1.49 11.37 14.59
N PRO A 325 1.67 12.01 15.77
CA PRO A 325 2.60 11.50 16.77
C PRO A 325 2.11 10.16 17.32
N LEU A 326 2.99 9.16 17.32
CA LEU A 326 2.77 7.86 17.94
C LEU A 326 3.57 7.77 19.24
N ASN A 327 2.88 7.45 20.34
CA ASN A 327 3.52 7.14 21.62
C ASN A 327 3.30 5.65 21.91
N VAL A 328 4.38 4.93 22.20
CA VAL A 328 4.34 3.47 22.38
C VAL A 328 4.66 3.10 23.82
N ILE A 329 3.85 2.22 24.40
CA ILE A 329 4.14 1.53 25.66
C ILE A 329 4.42 0.06 25.32
N VAL A 330 5.61 -0.42 25.66
CA VAL A 330 5.98 -1.83 25.50
C VAL A 330 5.73 -2.54 26.82
N VAL A 331 4.90 -3.58 26.78
CA VAL A 331 4.60 -4.41 27.95
C VAL A 331 5.19 -5.80 27.75
N PRO A 332 6.28 -6.16 28.44
CA PRO A 332 6.81 -7.51 28.40
C PRO A 332 5.79 -8.50 29.00
N SER A 333 5.47 -9.55 28.24
CA SER A 333 4.58 -10.61 28.74
C SER A 333 5.40 -11.74 29.36
N PRO A 334 5.04 -12.24 30.56
CA PRO A 334 5.69 -13.40 31.18
C PRO A 334 5.36 -14.72 30.47
N SER A 335 4.43 -14.72 29.52
CA SER A 335 4.05 -15.87 28.71
C SER A 335 3.92 -15.47 27.24
N PRO A 336 4.21 -16.36 26.29
CA PRO A 336 4.05 -16.06 24.87
C PRO A 336 2.63 -15.59 24.56
N VAL A 337 2.55 -14.50 23.81
CA VAL A 337 1.30 -13.96 23.26
C VAL A 337 1.31 -14.22 21.76
N GLU A 338 0.14 -14.46 21.15
CA GLU A 338 0.05 -14.61 19.71
C GLU A 338 0.59 -13.38 18.97
N VAL A 339 1.10 -13.58 17.76
CA VAL A 339 1.40 -12.46 16.86
C VAL A 339 0.08 -11.89 16.35
N SER A 340 -0.14 -10.60 16.58
CA SER A 340 -1.32 -9.87 16.09
C SER A 340 -0.96 -8.43 15.77
N LEU A 341 -1.55 -7.89 14.70
CA LEU A 341 -1.45 -6.47 14.36
C LEU A 341 -2.75 -5.75 14.78
N ALA A 342 -2.88 -4.47 14.43
CA ALA A 342 -4.03 -3.68 14.81
C ALA A 342 -5.33 -4.26 14.20
N GLN A 343 -6.25 -4.70 15.06
CA GLN A 343 -7.56 -5.23 14.69
C GLN A 343 -8.71 -4.49 15.38
N GLN A 344 -8.45 -3.99 16.59
CA GLN A 344 -9.38 -3.21 17.39
C GLN A 344 -8.72 -1.92 17.85
N VAL A 345 -9.55 -0.90 18.08
CA VAL A 345 -9.08 0.45 18.40
C VAL A 345 -10.03 1.13 19.38
N GLY A 346 -9.47 1.99 20.24
CA GLY A 346 -10.19 2.92 21.08
C GLY A 346 -10.07 4.34 20.54
N ILE A 347 -11.19 4.94 20.12
CA ILE A 347 -11.25 6.32 19.65
C ILE A 347 -11.81 7.18 20.80
N THR A 348 -10.99 8.09 21.33
CA THR A 348 -11.39 8.93 22.47
C THR A 348 -12.08 10.23 22.02
N ARG A 349 -12.74 10.94 22.94
CA ARG A 349 -13.36 12.25 22.65
C ARG A 349 -12.35 13.34 22.31
N LEU A 350 -11.09 13.12 22.64
CA LEU A 350 -9.98 14.02 22.33
C LEU A 350 -9.41 13.75 20.92
N GLY A 351 -9.96 12.78 20.19
CA GLY A 351 -9.43 12.36 18.89
C GLY A 351 -8.19 11.46 18.99
N THR A 352 -7.85 10.98 20.20
CA THR A 352 -6.75 10.03 20.38
C THR A 352 -7.17 8.65 19.90
N TYR A 353 -6.27 8.01 19.17
CA TYR A 353 -6.44 6.67 18.65
C TYR A 353 -5.56 5.70 19.43
N ILE A 354 -6.17 4.70 20.07
CA ILE A 354 -5.46 3.71 20.87
C ILE A 354 -5.55 2.37 20.14
N GLU A 355 -4.42 1.84 19.73
CA GLU A 355 -4.30 0.54 19.07
C GLU A 355 -3.22 -0.30 19.74
N ALA A 356 -3.22 -1.60 19.46
CA ALA A 356 -2.26 -2.52 20.02
C ALA A 356 -1.81 -3.54 18.98
N ILE A 357 -0.53 -3.91 19.07
CA ILE A 357 0.08 -5.03 18.35
C ILE A 357 0.75 -5.95 19.38
N SER A 358 0.91 -7.22 19.03
CA SER A 358 1.64 -8.21 19.81
C SER A 358 2.51 -9.06 18.92
N GLY A 359 3.61 -9.55 19.45
CA GLY A 359 4.51 -10.45 18.75
C GLY A 359 5.88 -10.50 19.40
N SER A 360 6.75 -11.35 18.86
CA SER A 360 8.14 -11.40 19.26
C SER A 360 8.91 -10.28 18.56
N ILE A 361 9.53 -9.38 19.32
CA ILE A 361 10.63 -8.57 18.80
C ILE A 361 11.86 -9.50 18.86
N SER A 362 12.46 -9.83 17.72
CA SER A 362 13.72 -10.57 17.73
C SER A 362 14.79 -9.71 18.41
N SER A 363 15.58 -10.29 19.31
CA SER A 363 16.58 -9.59 20.10
C SER A 363 17.60 -8.81 19.26
N ASP A 364 17.80 -9.21 18.00
CA ASP A 364 18.75 -8.62 17.07
C ASP A 364 18.33 -7.23 16.55
N SER A 365 17.10 -6.78 16.85
CA SER A 365 16.56 -5.48 16.43
C SER A 365 16.65 -4.39 17.50
N LEU A 366 17.18 -4.69 18.68
CA LEU A 366 17.30 -3.78 19.82
C LEU A 366 18.74 -3.33 20.14
N ASP A 367 19.72 -3.74 19.32
CA ASP A 367 21.15 -3.41 19.48
C ASP A 367 21.62 -2.28 18.55
#